data_AF-A0A165R061-F1
#
_entry.id   AF-A0A165R061-F1
#
_cell.length_a   1.000
_cell.length_b   1.000
_cell.length_c   1.000
_cell.angle_alpha   90.00
_cell.angle_beta   90.00
_cell.angle_gamma   90.00
#
_symmetry.space_group_name_H-M   'P 1'
#
loop_
_entity.id
_entity.type
_entity.pdbx_description
1 polymer ?
#
loop_
_entity_poly.entity_id
_entity_poly.type
_entity_poly.pdbx_seq_one_letter_code
_entity_poly.pdbx_strand_id
1 'polypeptide(L)' 'MISIAGLIGGVMGIYLGWLNYRLLLGFMEAAINKGKERNPAEKGWVELAEPTIRKVIFTLTIIGIPIIGYLAGASIAP' A
#
# COMPACT_ATOMS: atom_id res chain seq x y z
N MET A 1 -4.05 -22.32 -17.32
CA MET A 1 -3.88 -21.35 -18.42
C MET A 1 -3.77 -19.96 -17.81
N ILE A 2 -3.01 -19.04 -18.40
CA ILE A 2 -2.93 -17.66 -17.93
C ILE A 2 -4.23 -16.95 -18.36
N SER A 3 -5.02 -16.44 -17.40
CA SER A 3 -6.24 -15.69 -17.70
C SER A 3 -5.91 -14.27 -18.16
N ILE A 4 -6.37 -13.89 -19.36
CA ILE A 4 -6.23 -12.52 -19.90
C ILE A 4 -6.98 -11.52 -19.01
N ALA A 5 -8.20 -11.87 -18.57
CA ALA A 5 -8.97 -11.04 -17.65
C ALA A 5 -8.26 -10.89 -16.30
N GLY A 6 -7.62 -11.97 -15.81
CA GLY A 6 -6.73 -11.90 -14.65
C GLY A 6 -5.56 -10.95 -14.85
N LEU A 7 -4.87 -10.99 -16.00
CA LEU A 7 -3.78 -10.05 -16.27
C LEU A 7 -4.24 -8.59 -16.27
N ILE A 8 -5.40 -8.29 -16.86
CA ILE A 8 -6.00 -6.94 -16.84
C ILE A 8 -6.29 -6.51 -15.40
N GLY A 9 -6.91 -7.38 -14.61
CA GLY A 9 -7.19 -7.12 -13.20
C GLY A 9 -5.90 -6.91 -12.39
N GLY A 10 -4.85 -7.68 -12.65
CA GLY A 10 -3.55 -7.53 -12.00
C GLY A 10 -2.87 -6.21 -12.34
N VAL A 11 -2.87 -5.78 -13.60
CA VAL A 11 -2.33 -4.48 -14.03
C VAL A 11 -3.10 -3.32 -13.38
N MET A 12 -4.43 -3.38 -13.36
CA MET A 12 -5.24 -2.39 -12.65
C MET A 12 -4.94 -2.39 -11.15
N GLY A 13 -4.73 -3.57 -10.56
CA GLY A 13 -4.32 -3.70 -9.17
C GLY A 13 -2.95 -3.09 -8.89
N ILE A 14 -1.99 -3.15 -9.82
CA ILE A 14 -0.68 -2.48 -9.71
C ILE A 14 -0.87 -0.97 -9.69
N TYR A 15 -1.67 -0.44 -10.61
CA TYR A 15 -1.94 0.99 -10.68
C TYR A 15 -2.59 1.53 -9.39
N LEU A 16 -3.63 0.84 -8.90
CA LEU A 16 -4.32 1.20 -7.65
C LEU A 16 -3.42 1.00 -6.42
N GLY A 17 -2.64 -0.08 -6.39
CA GLY A 17 -1.65 -0.35 -5.35
C GLY A 17 -0.60 0.74 -5.23
N TRP A 18 -0.09 1.21 -6.36
CA TRP A 18 0.87 2.30 -6.40
C TRP A 18 0.28 3.63 -5.92
N LEU A 19 -0.96 3.93 -6.30
CA LEU A 19 -1.64 5.16 -5.87
C LEU A 19 -1.89 5.14 -4.36
N ASN A 20 -2.40 4.02 -3.82
CA ASN A 20 -2.60 3.84 -2.39
C ASN A 20 -1.28 3.87 -1.60
N TYR A 21 -0.21 3.28 -2.13
CA TYR A 21 1.11 3.32 -1.51
C TYR A 21 1.55 4.77 -1.25
N ARG A 22 1.46 5.62 -2.28
CA ARG A 22 1.85 7.04 -2.19
C ARG A 22 1.00 7.83 -1.20
N LEU A 23 -0.31 7.62 -1.22
CA LEU A 23 -1.24 8.25 -0.28
C LEU A 23 -0.90 7.87 1.17
N LEU A 24 -0.74 6.57 1.45
CA LEU A 24 -0.46 6.09 2.80
C LEU A 24 0.90 6.54 3.32
N LEU A 25 1.92 6.65 2.45
CA LEU A 25 3.20 7.25 2.82
C LEU A 25 3.04 8.73 3.19
N GLY A 26 2.26 9.50 2.42
CA GLY A 26 1.98 10.91 2.75
C GLY A 26 1.27 11.06 4.10
N PHE A 27 0.29 10.19 4.39
CA PHE A 27 -0.36 10.18 5.70
C PHE A 27 0.60 9.81 6.84
N MET A 28 1.49 8.85 6.62
CA MET A 28 2.50 8.45 7.61
C MET A 28 3.45 9.62 7.91
N GLU A 29 3.92 10.32 6.88
CA GLU A 29 4.80 11.49 7.02
C GLU A 29 4.08 12.65 7.74
N ALA A 30 2.82 12.93 7.38
CA ALA A 30 2.00 13.90 8.08
C ALA A 30 1.79 13.55 9.56
N ALA A 31 1.59 12.26 9.88
CA ALA A 31 1.44 11.79 11.25
C ALA A 31 2.74 11.96 12.07
N ILE A 32 3.90 11.65 11.47
CA ILE A 32 5.21 11.86 12.10
C ILE A 32 5.44 13.35 12.36
N ASN A 33 5.21 14.21 11.35
CA ASN A 33 5.39 15.66 11.48
C ASN A 33 4.49 16.25 12.58
N LYS A 34 3.22 15.84 12.62
CA LYS A 34 2.29 16.24 13.69
C LYS A 34 2.72 15.76 15.08
N GLY A 35 3.35 14.59 15.17
CA GLY A 35 3.96 14.09 16.40
C GLY A 35 5.12 14.96 16.87
N LYS A 36 6.00 15.33 15.93
CA LYS A 36 7.16 16.21 16.19
C LYS A 36 6.76 17.61 16.62
N GLU A 37 5.71 18.18 16.03
CA GLU A 37 5.17 19.48 16.46
C GLU A 37 4.66 19.45 17.91
N ARG A 38 4.09 18.32 18.36
CA ARG A 38 3.58 18.18 19.72
C ARG A 38 4.65 17.92 20.76
N ASN A 39 5.64 17.09 20.44
CA ASN A 39 6.73 16.80 21.36
C ASN A 39 8.06 16.68 20.59
N PRO A 40 8.77 17.81 20.37
CA PRO A 40 10.00 17.82 19.58
C PRO A 40 11.15 17.00 20.18
N ALA A 41 11.12 16.74 21.49
CA ALA A 41 12.19 16.09 22.24
C ALA A 41 12.09 14.56 22.26
N GLU A 42 10.92 14.00 21.91
CA GLU A 42 10.67 12.55 21.96
C GLU A 42 10.20 12.01 20.62
N LYS A 43 10.76 10.86 20.21
CA LYS A 43 10.27 10.16 19.02
C LYS A 43 8.93 9.50 19.32
N GLY A 44 7.90 9.90 18.59
CA GLY A 44 6.58 9.25 18.67
C GLY A 44 6.62 7.80 18.18
N TRP A 45 5.70 6.96 18.67
CA TRP A 45 5.58 5.54 18.30
C TRP A 45 5.52 5.30 16.79
N VAL A 46 4.89 6.21 16.03
CA VAL A 46 4.79 6.13 14.57
C VAL A 46 6.16 6.33 13.90
N GLU A 47 7.01 7.20 14.43
CA GLU A 47 8.38 7.40 13.93
C GLU A 47 9.27 6.19 14.24
N LEU A 48 9.09 5.57 15.41
CA LEU A 48 9.81 4.33 15.76
C LEU A 48 9.36 3.14 14.90
N ALA A 49 8.06 3.05 14.60
CA ALA A 49 7.48 1.99 13.81
C ALA A 49 7.53 2.26 12.29
N GLU A 50 8.00 3.43 11.84
CA GLU A 50 8.04 3.84 10.44
C GLU A 50 8.57 2.76 9.48
N PRO A 51 9.75 2.12 9.72
CA PRO A 51 10.26 1.10 8.81
C PRO A 51 9.35 -0.12 8.70
N THR A 52 8.68 -0.50 9.80
CA THR A 52 7.71 -1.60 9.81
C THR A 52 6.41 -1.21 9.11
N ILE A 53 5.87 -0.04 9.41
CA ILE A 53 4.65 0.50 8.78
C ILE A 53 4.87 0.63 7.27
N ARG A 54 6.00 1.20 6.84
CA ARG A 54 6.37 1.32 5.41
C ARG A 54 6.41 -0.04 4.70
N LYS A 55 6.99 -1.06 5.33
CA LYS A 55 7.00 -2.43 4.80
C LYS A 55 5.58 -2.99 4.68
N VAL A 56 4.75 -2.83 5.71
CA VAL A 56 3.35 -3.29 5.69
C VAL A 56 2.55 -2.60 4.58
N ILE A 57 2.66 -1.28 4.47
CA ILE A 57 2.01 -0.51 3.39
C ILE A 57 2.46 -1.06 2.04
N PHE A 58 3.77 -1.21 1.81
CA PHE A 58 4.30 -1.73 0.55
C PHE A 58 3.74 -3.13 0.23
N THR A 59 3.81 -4.07 1.17
CA THR A 59 3.33 -5.44 0.95
C THR A 59 1.83 -5.46 0.66
N LEU A 60 1.02 -4.73 1.41
CA LEU A 60 -0.43 -4.73 1.20
C LEU A 60 -0.82 -4.08 -0.12
N THR A 61 -0.20 -2.96 -0.48
CA THR A 61 -0.63 -2.20 -1.65
C THR A 61 0.04 -2.68 -2.93
N ILE A 62 1.36 -2.83 -2.96
CA ILE A 62 2.13 -3.17 -4.17
C ILE A 62 2.07 -4.67 -4.48
N ILE A 63 1.86 -5.53 -3.47
CA ILE A 63 1.78 -6.98 -3.69
C ILE A 63 0.33 -7.47 -3.53
N GLY A 64 -0.35 -7.07 -2.45
CA GLY A 64 -1.70 -7.54 -2.15
C GLY A 64 -2.74 -7.14 -3.20
N ILE A 65 -2.82 -5.86 -3.55
CA ILE A 65 -3.84 -5.36 -4.49
C ILE A 65 -3.70 -5.98 -5.90
N PRO A 66 -2.50 -6.10 -6.50
CA PRO A 66 -2.33 -6.81 -7.77
C PRO A 66 -2.77 -8.27 -7.73
N ILE A 67 -2.46 -9.00 -6.66
CA ILE A 67 -2.88 -10.39 -6.51
C ILE A 67 -4.40 -10.46 -6.48
N ILE A 68 -5.06 -9.61 -5.68
CA ILE A 68 -6.52 -9.56 -5.60
C ILE A 68 -7.12 -9.20 -6.97
N GLY A 69 -6.54 -8.23 -7.66
CA GLY A 69 -6.96 -7.84 -9.01
C GLY A 69 -6.86 -8.99 -10.01
N TYR A 70 -5.77 -9.74 -9.98
CA TYR A 70 -5.60 -10.92 -10.83
C TYR A 70 -6.63 -12.00 -10.55
N LEU A 71 -6.82 -12.34 -9.28
CA LEU A 71 -7.78 -13.35 -8.87
C LEU A 71 -9.22 -12.95 -9.22
N ALA A 72 -9.56 -11.67 -9.01
CA ALA A 72 -10.87 -11.13 -9.39
C ALA A 72 -11.10 -11.23 -10.90
N GLY A 73 -10.14 -10.78 -11.72
CA GLY A 73 -10.25 -10.87 -13.18
C GLY A 73 -10.33 -12.32 -13.68
N ALA A 74 -9.53 -13.22 -13.11
CA ALA A 74 -9.54 -14.65 -13.46
C ALA A 74 -10.85 -15.34 -13.06
N SER A 75 -11.56 -14.86 -12.03
CA SER A 75 -12.84 -15.41 -11.59
C SER A 75 -14.02 -15.04 -12.51
N ILE A 76 -13.90 -13.95 -13.28
CA ILE A 76 -14.98 -13.43 -14.14
C ILE A 76 -14.97 -14.10 -15.52
N ALA A 77 -13.80 -14.52 -16.02
CA ALA A 77 -13.66 -15.19 -17.30
C ALA A 77 -12.84 -16.49 -17.13
N PRO A 78 -13.49 -17.66 -17.01
CA PRO A 78 -12.83 -18.96 -16.87
C PRO A 78 -12.06 -19.36 -18.14
#